data_AF-A0AAV2DJC0-F1
#
_entry.id   AF-A0AAV2DJC0-F1
#
_cell.length_a   1.000
_cell.length_b   1.000
_cell.length_c   1.000
_cell.angle_alpha   90.00
_cell.angle_beta   90.00
_cell.angle_gamma   90.00
#
_symmetry.space_group_name_H-M   'P 1'
#
loop_
_entity.id
_entity.type
_entity.pdbx_description
1 polymer ?
#
loop_
_entity_poly.entity_id
_entity_poly.type
_entity_poly.pdbx_seq_one_letter_code
_entity_poly.pdbx_strand_id
1 'polypeptide(L)'
;MAELEFLCGSQADEEEDEEREEEEEEELKRLSYDNDQQQQQPFNPRAWFDILKHRLSSSTTAKRNRDSATAAADGSRQLWTNEIIKLAGARIIQSRSSMQGIDVPSMLNNPFHIFPPASDDGGLTPEEAKNVELMEYLLACAEKVGKRSFDRAAGLLNICDRLASQTGNPVQRVGYYFCNALRQRIEIEQTGGRGIIGGGGYKKPFDSDTAVTLPDKNATEFRNRVPFYNASQLAAVQIMVENVAGEKRIHLIELRTGCGLPAIALMQALSVRADPIELLRITALAHDAAEEQFMEGSGRRLADFARGMGLPFSFNVVRFCTFPSGAHKDQLDLEPNEAAVVLSEFALGPMIGRPKLLEAMMKLIRAVRPRVMVVIETEANHNAPDFGHRFVEALFTVGGYFDSLATCMEGNEEARAAVESWYLNDRIRNVLVAEGEERIIRDVKIRVWRKYFARFGMLEIPVRGLALQHANLVIRRSPYAASCLVALDYKSLMIGWKDVPLLFVSAWKFMKAIPH
;
A
#
# COMPACT_ATOMS: atom_id res chain seq x y z
N MET A 1 16.98 38.22 14.26
CA MET A 1 17.29 37.33 13.12
C MET A 1 17.18 35.88 13.57
N ALA A 2 18.02 35.39 14.50
CA ALA A 2 17.93 34.02 15.02
C ALA A 2 16.63 33.69 15.82
N GLU A 3 16.05 34.64 16.56
CA GLU A 3 14.76 34.42 17.26
C GLU A 3 13.53 34.46 16.32
N LEU A 4 13.64 35.13 15.16
CA LEU A 4 12.57 35.15 14.15
C LEU A 4 12.57 33.88 13.30
N GLU A 5 13.74 33.28 13.04
CA GLU A 5 13.85 31.99 12.36
C GLU A 5 13.32 30.82 13.21
N PHE A 6 13.49 30.89 14.55
CA PHE A 6 12.94 29.87 15.45
C PHE A 6 11.41 29.94 15.57
N LEU A 7 10.83 31.16 15.60
CA LEU A 7 9.38 31.37 15.63
C LEU A 7 8.71 31.07 14.29
N CYS A 8 9.34 31.40 13.15
CA CYS A 8 8.82 31.00 11.83
C CYS A 8 8.95 29.49 11.57
N GLY A 9 9.99 28.84 12.11
CA GLY A 9 10.13 27.39 12.05
C GLY A 9 9.07 26.67 12.88
N SER A 10 8.79 27.14 14.11
CA SER A 10 7.76 26.54 14.96
C SER A 10 6.34 26.77 14.44
N GLN A 11 6.06 27.93 13.85
CA GLN A 11 4.74 28.20 13.24
C GLN A 11 4.51 27.39 11.97
N ALA A 12 5.54 27.17 11.14
CA ALA A 12 5.42 26.32 9.95
C ALA A 12 5.24 24.85 10.32
N ASP A 13 5.94 24.37 11.36
CA ASP A 13 5.76 23.00 11.87
C ASP A 13 4.37 22.82 12.52
N GLU A 14 3.85 23.83 13.23
CA GLU A 14 2.50 23.83 13.81
C GLU A 14 1.39 23.91 12.73
N GLU A 15 1.54 24.75 11.71
CA GLU A 15 0.60 24.82 10.57
C GLU A 15 0.61 23.51 9.75
N GLU A 16 1.78 22.90 9.51
CA GLU A 16 1.86 21.59 8.85
C GLU A 16 1.21 20.48 9.69
N ASP A 17 1.33 20.51 11.01
CA ASP A 17 0.68 19.55 11.90
C ASP A 17 -0.84 19.78 12.00
N GLU A 18 -1.33 21.02 11.99
CA GLU A 18 -2.77 21.34 11.95
C GLU A 18 -3.43 20.92 10.63
N GLU A 19 -2.86 21.28 9.47
CA GLU A 19 -3.37 20.84 8.15
C GLU A 19 -3.38 19.30 8.05
N ARG A 20 -2.37 18.66 8.63
CA ARG A 20 -2.27 17.20 8.71
C ARG A 20 -3.36 16.59 9.57
N GLU A 21 -3.69 17.20 10.71
CA GLU A 21 -4.76 16.72 11.59
C GLU A 21 -6.14 16.85 10.93
N GLU A 22 -6.40 17.94 10.21
CA GLU A 22 -7.65 18.16 9.46
C GLU A 22 -7.83 17.12 8.35
N GLU A 23 -6.79 16.87 7.54
CA GLU A 23 -6.81 15.84 6.49
C GLU A 23 -7.16 14.45 7.06
N GLU A 24 -6.56 14.11 8.20
CA GLU A 24 -6.80 12.84 8.88
C GLU A 24 -8.22 12.74 9.46
N GLU A 25 -8.78 13.85 9.97
CA GLU A 25 -10.15 13.87 10.47
C GLU A 25 -11.16 13.70 9.33
N GLU A 26 -10.91 14.33 8.17
CA GLU A 26 -11.71 14.11 6.97
C GLU A 26 -11.63 12.66 6.48
N GLU A 27 -10.44 12.06 6.43
CA GLU A 27 -10.29 10.66 6.09
C GLU A 27 -11.04 9.76 7.06
N LEU A 28 -10.93 10.02 8.37
CA LEU A 28 -11.65 9.27 9.39
C LEU A 28 -13.18 9.38 9.22
N LYS A 29 -13.71 10.57 8.89
CA LYS A 29 -15.13 10.76 8.56
C LYS A 29 -15.53 9.86 7.39
N ARG A 30 -14.70 9.76 6.35
CA ARG A 30 -14.96 8.90 5.17
C ARG A 30 -14.97 7.41 5.49
N LEU A 31 -14.21 6.94 6.49
CA LEU A 31 -14.30 5.54 6.96
C LEU A 31 -15.61 5.23 7.70
N SER A 32 -16.39 6.24 8.10
CA SER A 32 -17.41 6.11 9.14
C SER A 32 -18.82 6.43 8.72
N TYR A 33 -18.97 7.27 7.70
CA TYR A 33 -20.27 7.67 7.19
C TYR A 33 -20.61 6.87 5.94
N ASP A 34 -21.88 6.46 5.88
CA ASP A 34 -22.56 5.87 4.74
C ASP A 34 -22.66 6.95 3.65
N ASN A 35 -21.53 7.30 3.05
CA ASN A 35 -21.52 8.30 2.01
C ASN A 35 -21.84 7.57 0.70
N ASP A 36 -23.14 7.35 0.47
CA ASP A 36 -23.74 7.03 -0.84
C ASP A 36 -23.29 8.05 -1.92
N GLN A 37 -22.62 9.13 -1.51
CA GLN A 37 -21.93 10.10 -2.34
C GLN A 37 -20.49 10.33 -1.89
N GLN A 38 -19.62 9.32 -1.95
CA GLN A 38 -18.22 9.60 -2.32
C GLN A 38 -18.17 10.06 -3.78
N GLN A 39 -18.85 11.18 -4.07
CA GLN A 39 -18.74 11.86 -5.34
C GLN A 39 -17.31 12.32 -5.47
N GLN A 40 -16.71 11.98 -6.60
CA GLN A 40 -15.42 12.50 -6.99
C GLN A 40 -15.46 14.02 -6.89
N GLN A 41 -14.57 14.58 -6.06
CA GLN A 41 -14.42 16.01 -6.03
C GLN A 41 -13.81 16.47 -7.37
N PRO A 42 -14.21 17.64 -7.88
CA PRO A 42 -13.60 18.20 -9.06
C PRO A 42 -12.10 18.38 -8.82
N PHE A 43 -11.31 18.18 -9.87
CA PHE A 43 -9.86 18.32 -9.77
C PHE A 43 -9.48 19.68 -9.15
N ASN A 44 -8.71 19.63 -8.06
CA ASN A 44 -8.21 20.83 -7.39
C ASN A 44 -6.73 21.03 -7.75
N PRO A 45 -6.38 21.99 -8.62
CA PRO A 45 -5.00 22.22 -9.01
C PRO A 45 -4.11 22.59 -7.82
N ARG A 46 -4.61 23.33 -6.82
CA ARG A 46 -3.84 23.73 -5.65
C ARG A 46 -3.47 22.52 -4.79
N ALA A 47 -4.47 21.71 -4.43
CA ALA A 47 -4.24 20.47 -3.68
C ALA A 47 -3.30 19.50 -4.41
N TRP A 48 -3.40 19.41 -5.74
CA TRP A 48 -2.44 18.66 -6.59
C TRP A 48 -0.99 19.18 -6.46
N PHE A 49 -0.79 20.50 -6.38
CA PHE A 49 0.55 21.06 -6.18
C PHE A 49 1.07 20.84 -4.77
N ASP A 50 0.19 20.97 -3.77
CA ASP A 50 0.58 20.86 -2.38
C ASP A 50 1.02 19.42 -2.06
N ILE A 51 0.35 18.40 -2.61
CA ILE A 51 0.81 17.02 -2.46
C ILE A 51 2.13 16.74 -3.18
N LEU A 52 2.33 17.29 -4.38
CA LEU A 52 3.61 17.17 -5.08
C LEU A 52 4.73 17.79 -4.25
N LYS A 53 4.52 19.00 -3.71
CA LYS A 53 5.48 19.67 -2.82
C LYS A 53 5.75 18.85 -1.55
N HIS A 54 4.72 18.34 -0.89
CA HIS A 54 4.87 17.51 0.30
C HIS A 54 5.72 16.26 0.02
N ARG A 55 5.51 15.59 -1.13
CA ARG A 55 6.34 14.43 -1.53
C ARG A 55 7.76 14.80 -1.94
N LEU A 56 7.99 16.04 -2.37
CA LEU A 56 9.32 16.58 -2.62
C LEU A 56 10.06 16.92 -1.30
N SER A 57 9.36 17.46 -0.30
CA SER A 57 9.92 17.88 1.00
C SER A 57 10.07 16.74 2.01
N SER A 58 9.25 15.69 1.94
CA SER A 58 9.30 14.54 2.86
C SER A 58 10.60 13.71 2.80
N SER A 59 11.55 14.11 1.95
CA SER A 59 12.87 13.49 1.79
C SER A 59 13.95 14.02 2.74
N THR A 60 13.67 15.03 3.57
CA THR A 60 14.69 15.69 4.42
C THR A 60 14.74 15.23 5.88
N THR A 61 13.77 14.44 6.36
CA THR A 61 13.71 14.02 7.78
C THR A 61 14.32 12.65 8.08
N ALA A 62 14.77 11.91 7.06
CA ALA A 62 15.73 10.82 7.26
C ALA A 62 17.12 11.43 7.47
N LYS A 63 17.45 11.72 8.73
CA LYS A 63 18.81 12.09 9.18
C LYS A 63 19.84 11.32 8.34
N ARG A 64 20.75 12.06 7.69
CA ARG A 64 22.07 11.59 7.22
C ARG A 64 22.77 10.86 8.36
N ASN A 65 22.45 9.60 8.58
CA ASN A 65 23.32 8.70 9.32
C ASN A 65 24.38 8.23 8.33
N ARG A 66 25.57 8.73 8.58
CA ARG A 66 26.83 8.32 7.96
C ARG A 66 26.91 6.80 7.91
N ASP A 67 26.87 6.26 6.71
CA ASP A 67 27.81 5.24 6.24
C ASP A 67 28.18 5.58 4.80
N SER A 68 28.66 6.82 4.63
CA SER A 68 29.46 7.24 3.48
C SER A 68 30.89 6.74 3.68
N ALA A 69 31.13 5.43 3.56
CA ALA A 69 32.49 4.87 3.58
C ALA A 69 32.59 3.48 2.93
N THR A 70 31.83 3.18 1.86
CA THR A 70 32.16 2.05 0.95
C THR A 70 31.65 2.21 -0.49
N ALA A 71 30.75 3.15 -0.79
CA ALA A 71 30.25 3.37 -2.15
C ALA A 71 31.07 4.39 -2.98
N ALA A 72 32.34 4.60 -2.65
CA ALA A 72 33.24 5.48 -3.39
C ALA A 72 34.33 4.66 -4.10
N ALA A 73 33.92 3.73 -4.96
CA ALA A 73 34.81 3.03 -5.88
C ALA A 73 34.06 2.30 -7.01
N ASP A 74 33.06 2.91 -7.64
CA ASP A 74 32.73 2.68 -9.06
C ASP A 74 31.73 3.73 -9.56
N GLY A 75 31.75 4.03 -10.85
CA GLY A 75 31.00 5.12 -11.49
C GLY A 75 29.47 5.00 -11.46
N SER A 76 28.82 6.17 -11.53
CA SER A 76 27.39 6.44 -11.78
C SER A 76 26.38 5.62 -10.96
N ARG A 77 25.96 6.17 -9.81
CA ARG A 77 24.71 5.76 -9.16
C ARG A 77 23.53 6.16 -10.06
N GLN A 78 22.83 5.17 -10.62
CA GLN A 78 21.57 5.39 -11.33
C GLN A 78 20.49 5.88 -10.37
N LEU A 79 19.72 6.88 -10.78
CA LEU A 79 18.58 7.38 -10.01
C LEU A 79 17.43 6.37 -9.95
N TRP A 80 16.83 6.24 -8.78
CA TRP A 80 15.64 5.41 -8.55
C TRP A 80 14.39 6.10 -9.10
N THR A 81 13.31 5.35 -9.32
CA THR A 81 12.08 5.87 -9.93
C THR A 81 11.52 7.08 -9.16
N ASN A 82 11.51 7.02 -7.83
CA ASN A 82 11.01 8.12 -7.02
C ASN A 82 11.95 9.35 -7.01
N GLU A 83 13.25 9.19 -7.22
CA GLU A 83 14.16 10.33 -7.43
C GLU A 83 13.84 11.01 -8.77
N ILE A 84 13.59 10.23 -9.83
CA ILE A 84 13.18 10.75 -11.14
C ILE A 84 11.82 11.46 -11.07
N ILE A 85 10.82 10.88 -10.39
CA ILE A 85 9.51 11.51 -10.18
C ILE A 85 9.66 12.85 -9.43
N LYS A 86 10.52 12.90 -8.40
CA LYS A 86 10.81 14.14 -7.66
C LYS A 86 11.45 15.20 -8.56
N LEU A 87 12.43 14.82 -9.39
CA LEU A 87 13.05 15.76 -10.34
C LEU A 87 12.02 16.33 -11.33
N ALA A 88 11.17 15.48 -11.90
CA ALA A 88 10.10 15.90 -12.80
C ALA A 88 9.09 16.85 -12.10
N GLY A 89 8.68 16.52 -10.88
CA GLY A 89 7.80 17.36 -10.07
C GLY A 89 8.42 18.72 -9.76
N ALA A 90 9.70 18.76 -9.39
CA ALA A 90 10.42 20.00 -9.12
C ALA A 90 10.52 20.89 -10.37
N ARG A 91 10.82 20.31 -11.54
CA ARG A 91 10.88 21.05 -12.82
C ARG A 91 9.52 21.63 -13.21
N ILE A 92 8.42 20.89 -13.02
CA ILE A 92 7.05 21.40 -13.24
C ILE A 92 6.71 22.58 -12.32
N ILE A 93 7.14 22.55 -11.06
CA ILE A 93 6.89 23.63 -10.11
C ILE A 93 7.72 24.86 -10.50
N GLN A 94 9.01 24.68 -10.78
CA GLN A 94 9.91 25.76 -11.19
C GLN A 94 9.46 26.46 -12.47
N SER A 95 9.04 25.71 -13.50
CA SER A 95 8.57 26.27 -14.76
C SER A 95 7.31 27.13 -14.60
N ARG A 96 6.43 26.80 -13.64
CA ARG A 96 5.25 27.61 -13.34
C ARG A 96 5.57 28.86 -12.54
N SER A 97 6.50 28.78 -11.60
CA SER A 97 6.97 29.93 -10.82
C SER A 97 7.67 30.97 -11.70
N SER A 98 8.46 30.53 -12.70
CA SER A 98 9.14 31.42 -13.64
C SER A 98 8.21 32.02 -14.72
N MET A 99 6.98 31.48 -14.87
CA MET A 99 5.96 31.94 -15.83
C MET A 99 5.00 33.00 -15.27
N GLN A 100 5.15 33.46 -14.02
CA GLN A 100 4.38 34.60 -13.47
C GLN A 100 4.80 35.92 -14.16
N GLY A 101 4.33 36.14 -15.39
CA GLY A 101 4.62 37.35 -16.17
C GLY A 101 4.55 37.22 -17.70
N ILE A 102 4.28 36.03 -18.24
CA ILE A 102 4.26 35.77 -19.70
C ILE A 102 2.87 35.27 -20.12
N ASP A 103 2.39 35.70 -21.29
CA ASP A 103 1.03 35.47 -21.82
C ASP A 103 0.66 33.97 -21.98
N VAL A 104 0.02 33.43 -20.93
CA VAL A 104 -0.25 32.01 -20.64
C VAL A 104 -1.12 31.25 -21.68
N PRO A 105 -2.11 31.86 -22.38
CA PRO A 105 -2.98 31.11 -23.29
C PRO A 105 -2.28 30.57 -24.55
N SER A 106 -1.22 31.22 -25.02
CA SER A 106 -0.53 30.86 -26.26
C SER A 106 0.48 29.71 -26.09
N MET A 107 1.11 29.58 -24.92
CA MET A 107 2.09 28.52 -24.63
C MET A 107 1.47 27.17 -24.24
N LEU A 108 0.28 27.17 -23.64
CA LEU A 108 -0.48 25.94 -23.33
C LEU A 108 -1.02 25.21 -24.58
N ASN A 109 -0.89 25.81 -25.77
CA ASN A 109 -1.30 25.23 -27.04
C ASN A 109 -0.16 24.53 -27.79
N ASN A 110 1.09 24.61 -27.33
CA ASN A 110 2.21 23.93 -27.98
C ASN A 110 2.87 22.91 -27.01
N PRO A 111 2.69 21.60 -27.22
CA PRO A 111 3.26 20.56 -26.34
C PRO A 111 4.80 20.60 -26.28
N PHE A 112 5.46 21.31 -27.21
CA PHE A 112 6.92 21.43 -27.30
C PHE A 112 7.53 22.61 -26.51
N HIS A 113 6.72 23.45 -25.84
CA HIS A 113 7.21 24.63 -25.09
C HIS A 113 6.99 24.56 -23.57
N ILE A 114 6.60 23.41 -23.01
CA ILE A 114 6.37 23.29 -21.56
C ILE A 114 7.68 23.43 -20.76
N PHE A 115 8.82 23.09 -21.37
CA PHE A 115 10.13 23.16 -20.75
C PHE A 115 11.14 23.72 -21.75
N PRO A 116 11.90 24.79 -21.45
CA PRO A 116 13.05 25.13 -22.26
C PRO A 116 14.00 23.93 -22.29
N PRO A 117 14.71 23.66 -23.41
CA PRO A 117 15.73 22.60 -23.41
C PRO A 117 16.68 22.88 -22.26
N ALA A 118 16.86 21.90 -21.37
CA ALA A 118 17.75 22.02 -20.23
C ALA A 118 19.14 22.36 -20.78
N SER A 119 19.52 23.64 -20.71
CA SER A 119 20.86 24.09 -21.07
C SER A 119 21.90 23.63 -20.04
N ASP A 120 21.45 22.99 -18.95
CA ASP A 120 22.27 22.30 -17.97
C ASP A 120 21.47 21.11 -17.41
N ASP A 121 21.67 19.91 -17.95
CA ASP A 121 21.01 18.68 -17.49
C ASP A 121 21.46 18.24 -16.08
N GLY A 122 22.17 19.10 -15.34
CA GLY A 122 22.48 18.91 -13.92
C GLY A 122 23.31 17.66 -13.63
N GLY A 123 24.04 17.15 -14.64
CA GLY A 123 24.81 15.92 -14.55
C GLY A 123 24.01 14.62 -14.74
N LEU A 124 22.77 14.68 -15.23
CA LEU A 124 21.98 13.49 -15.58
C LEU A 124 22.55 12.77 -16.81
N THR A 125 22.45 11.44 -16.82
CA THR A 125 22.71 10.65 -18.03
C THR A 125 21.61 10.88 -19.07
N PRO A 126 21.86 10.61 -20.37
CA PRO A 126 20.83 10.74 -21.41
C PRO A 126 19.58 9.87 -21.17
N GLU A 127 19.73 8.73 -20.49
CA GLU A 127 18.61 7.87 -20.11
C GLU A 127 17.81 8.50 -18.96
N GLU A 128 18.48 9.02 -17.93
CA GLU A 128 17.83 9.71 -16.82
C GLU A 128 17.10 10.96 -17.28
N ALA A 129 17.66 11.74 -18.21
CA ALA A 129 17.00 12.90 -18.79
C ALA A 129 15.68 12.50 -19.50
N LYS A 130 15.68 11.42 -20.29
CA LYS A 130 14.47 10.88 -20.93
C LYS A 130 13.46 10.35 -19.90
N ASN A 131 13.93 9.74 -18.83
CA ASN A 131 13.09 9.24 -17.75
C ASN A 131 12.41 10.40 -16.98
N VAL A 132 13.13 11.49 -16.72
CA VAL A 132 12.57 12.72 -16.16
C VAL A 132 11.53 13.30 -17.12
N GLU A 133 11.86 13.42 -18.40
CA GLU A 133 10.94 13.92 -19.44
C GLU A 133 9.64 13.08 -19.50
N LEU A 134 9.74 11.76 -19.44
CA LEU A 134 8.57 10.87 -19.38
C LEU A 134 7.68 11.19 -18.17
N MET A 135 8.26 11.35 -16.99
CA MET A 135 7.50 11.66 -15.78
C MET A 135 6.91 13.07 -15.80
N GLU A 136 7.57 14.04 -16.43
CA GLU A 136 7.03 15.38 -16.65
C GLU A 136 5.78 15.37 -17.51
N TYR A 137 5.83 14.69 -18.67
CA TYR A 137 4.65 14.55 -19.53
C TYR A 137 3.54 13.77 -18.85
N LEU A 138 3.87 12.75 -18.07
CA LEU A 138 2.90 11.93 -17.37
C LEU A 138 2.17 12.73 -16.27
N LEU A 139 2.90 13.51 -15.47
CA LEU A 139 2.33 14.43 -14.47
C LEU A 139 1.48 15.53 -15.13
N ALA A 140 1.95 16.10 -16.24
CA ALA A 140 1.18 17.08 -17.00
C ALA A 140 -0.10 16.45 -17.58
N CYS A 141 -0.04 15.21 -18.06
CA CYS A 141 -1.18 14.47 -18.57
C CYS A 141 -2.22 14.25 -17.48
N ALA A 142 -1.82 13.81 -16.29
CA ALA A 142 -2.72 13.62 -15.15
C ALA A 142 -3.45 14.92 -14.79
N GLU A 143 -2.76 16.07 -14.80
CA GLU A 143 -3.39 17.37 -14.61
C GLU A 143 -4.45 17.66 -15.69
N LYS A 144 -4.18 17.35 -16.97
CA LYS A 144 -5.16 17.55 -18.05
C LYS A 144 -6.36 16.61 -17.93
N VAL A 145 -6.14 15.36 -17.52
CA VAL A 145 -7.22 14.40 -17.24
C VAL A 145 -8.11 14.91 -16.11
N GLY A 146 -7.52 15.36 -14.99
CA GLY A 146 -8.26 15.95 -13.88
C GLY A 146 -9.08 17.18 -14.30
N LYS A 147 -8.52 18.04 -15.16
CA LYS A 147 -9.21 19.20 -15.75
C LYS A 147 -10.19 18.85 -16.88
N ARG A 148 -10.42 17.56 -17.16
CA ARG A 148 -11.26 17.05 -18.27
C ARG A 148 -10.88 17.61 -19.65
N SER A 149 -9.62 18.01 -19.81
CA SER A 149 -9.05 18.47 -21.09
C SER A 149 -8.53 17.28 -21.89
N PHE A 150 -9.42 16.38 -22.27
CA PHE A 150 -9.08 15.04 -22.76
C PHE A 150 -8.26 15.02 -24.06
N ASP A 151 -8.54 15.93 -25.01
CA ASP A 151 -7.76 16.02 -26.25
C ASP A 151 -6.29 16.37 -25.99
N ARG A 152 -6.05 17.29 -25.04
CA ARG A 152 -4.71 17.66 -24.61
C ARG A 152 -4.03 16.53 -23.84
N ALA A 153 -4.77 15.82 -23.00
CA ALA A 153 -4.26 14.64 -22.30
C ALA A 153 -3.84 13.55 -23.30
N ALA A 154 -4.68 13.25 -24.29
CA ALA A 154 -4.38 12.28 -25.35
C ALA A 154 -3.12 12.68 -26.15
N GLY A 155 -2.95 13.97 -26.45
CA GLY A 155 -1.73 14.50 -27.06
C GLY A 155 -0.47 14.20 -26.24
N LEU A 156 -0.52 14.39 -24.92
CA LEU A 156 0.60 14.09 -24.01
C LEU A 156 0.86 12.57 -23.90
N LEU A 157 -0.19 11.75 -23.85
CA LEU A 157 -0.05 10.28 -23.81
C LEU A 157 0.67 9.73 -25.05
N ASN A 158 0.42 10.30 -26.23
CA ASN A 158 1.13 9.93 -27.45
C ASN A 158 2.63 10.24 -27.38
N ILE A 159 3.04 11.23 -26.58
CA ILE A 159 4.46 11.53 -26.31
C ILE A 159 5.02 10.49 -25.34
N CYS A 160 4.31 10.23 -24.24
CA CYS A 160 4.70 9.22 -23.27
C CYS A 160 4.90 7.84 -23.90
N ASP A 161 4.09 7.43 -24.88
CA ASP A 161 4.25 6.13 -25.58
C ASP A 161 5.59 5.95 -26.29
N ARG A 162 6.23 7.06 -26.68
CA ARG A 162 7.55 7.01 -27.32
C ARG A 162 8.69 6.85 -26.32
N LEU A 163 8.41 7.13 -25.05
CA LEU A 163 9.40 7.11 -23.95
C LEU A 163 9.18 5.92 -23.02
N ALA A 164 7.93 5.50 -22.82
CA ALA A 164 7.52 4.38 -22.00
C ALA A 164 7.75 3.04 -22.70
N SER A 165 7.96 2.00 -21.90
CA SER A 165 8.19 0.64 -22.40
C SER A 165 7.80 -0.36 -21.33
N GLN A 166 7.07 -1.42 -21.70
CA GLN A 166 6.70 -2.51 -20.78
C GLN A 166 7.92 -3.36 -20.35
N THR A 167 9.00 -3.35 -21.13
CA THR A 167 10.21 -4.16 -20.88
C THR A 167 11.44 -3.30 -20.58
N GLY A 168 11.28 -1.98 -20.52
CA GLY A 168 12.35 -1.03 -20.26
C GLY A 168 12.75 -0.96 -18.79
N ASN A 169 13.46 0.11 -18.41
CA ASN A 169 13.81 0.37 -17.02
C ASN A 169 12.56 0.62 -16.13
N PRO A 170 12.68 0.62 -14.79
CA PRO A 170 11.54 0.80 -13.89
C PRO A 170 10.66 2.01 -14.20
N VAL A 171 11.26 3.18 -14.50
CA VAL A 171 10.55 4.42 -14.84
C VAL A 171 9.71 4.24 -16.11
N GLN A 172 10.29 3.63 -17.14
CA GLN A 172 9.60 3.38 -18.40
C GLN A 172 8.41 2.43 -18.24
N ARG A 173 8.54 1.42 -17.38
CA ARG A 173 7.46 0.46 -17.09
C ARG A 173 6.34 1.11 -16.26
N VAL A 174 6.68 1.92 -15.27
CA VAL A 174 5.70 2.77 -14.55
C VAL A 174 4.96 3.65 -15.55
N GLY A 175 5.68 4.35 -16.43
CA GLY A 175 5.07 5.16 -17.48
C GLY A 175 4.10 4.37 -18.36
N TYR A 176 4.47 3.16 -18.77
CA TYR A 176 3.63 2.29 -19.60
C TYR A 176 2.27 1.98 -18.94
N TYR A 177 2.28 1.49 -17.70
CA TYR A 177 1.05 1.10 -17.01
C TYR A 177 0.17 2.32 -16.66
N PHE A 178 0.77 3.44 -16.23
CA PHE A 178 0.03 4.66 -15.96
C PHE A 178 -0.59 5.26 -17.24
N CYS A 179 0.11 5.23 -18.37
CA CYS A 179 -0.46 5.68 -19.65
C CYS A 179 -1.70 4.85 -20.02
N ASN A 180 -1.63 3.53 -19.88
CA ASN A 180 -2.77 2.65 -20.17
C ASN A 180 -3.97 2.92 -19.25
N ALA A 181 -3.74 3.15 -17.95
CA ALA A 181 -4.80 3.51 -17.02
C ALA A 181 -5.43 4.87 -17.36
N LEU A 182 -4.61 5.88 -17.68
CA LEU A 182 -5.10 7.21 -18.06
C LEU A 182 -5.92 7.18 -19.36
N ARG A 183 -5.48 6.44 -20.39
CA ARG A 183 -6.26 6.24 -21.63
C ARG A 183 -7.63 5.67 -21.34
N GLN A 184 -7.67 4.58 -20.56
CA GLN A 184 -8.93 3.94 -20.22
C GLN A 184 -9.84 4.89 -19.43
N ARG A 185 -9.29 5.67 -18.50
CA ARG A 185 -10.08 6.69 -17.79
C ARG A 185 -10.69 7.71 -18.76
N ILE A 186 -9.89 8.23 -19.70
CA ILE A 186 -10.37 9.17 -20.72
C ILE A 186 -11.50 8.55 -21.54
N GLU A 187 -11.35 7.31 -22.00
CA GLU A 187 -12.38 6.60 -22.77
C GLU A 187 -13.68 6.41 -21.99
N ILE A 188 -13.60 6.03 -20.71
CA ILE A 188 -14.77 5.87 -19.84
C ILE A 188 -15.49 7.20 -19.65
N GLU A 189 -14.76 8.28 -19.39
CA GLU A 189 -15.31 9.63 -19.18
C GLU A 189 -15.95 10.18 -20.47
N GLN A 190 -15.31 10.00 -21.63
CA GLN A 190 -15.84 10.46 -22.92
C GLN A 190 -17.06 9.67 -23.39
N THR A 191 -17.15 8.38 -23.07
CA THR A 191 -18.29 7.51 -23.45
C THR A 191 -19.42 7.52 -22.43
N GLY A 192 -19.28 8.26 -21.32
CA GLY A 192 -20.26 8.27 -20.22
C GLY A 192 -20.45 6.88 -19.60
N GLY A 193 -19.37 6.09 -19.49
CA GLY A 193 -19.38 4.73 -18.97
C GLY A 193 -19.92 3.66 -19.92
N ARG A 194 -20.38 4.02 -21.14
CA ARG A 194 -20.94 3.07 -22.11
C ARG A 194 -19.90 2.12 -22.72
N GLY A 195 -18.61 2.48 -22.66
CA GLY A 195 -17.49 1.62 -23.10
C GLY A 195 -17.31 0.33 -22.29
N ILE A 196 -17.98 0.18 -21.14
CA ILE A 196 -17.91 -1.04 -20.31
C ILE A 196 -18.63 -2.23 -20.98
N ILE A 197 -19.57 -1.98 -21.90
CA ILE A 197 -20.48 -3.01 -22.47
C ILE A 197 -19.90 -3.68 -23.73
N GLY A 198 -18.83 -3.15 -24.33
CA GLY A 198 -18.23 -3.65 -25.58
C GLY A 198 -16.93 -4.45 -25.38
N GLY A 199 -17.01 -5.72 -24.98
CA GLY A 199 -15.98 -6.73 -25.23
C GLY A 199 -14.68 -6.69 -24.41
N GLY A 200 -14.42 -5.65 -23.61
CA GLY A 200 -13.23 -5.53 -22.75
C GLY A 200 -13.50 -4.83 -21.43
N GLY A 201 -14.76 -4.90 -20.95
CA GLY A 201 -15.20 -4.24 -19.72
C GLY A 201 -14.25 -4.49 -18.55
N TYR A 202 -14.25 -3.56 -17.60
CA TYR A 202 -13.60 -3.74 -16.30
C TYR A 202 -13.97 -5.13 -15.77
N LYS A 203 -13.07 -6.12 -15.94
CA LYS A 203 -13.23 -7.42 -15.31
C LYS A 203 -13.32 -7.11 -13.82
N LYS A 204 -14.33 -7.67 -13.15
CA LYS A 204 -14.59 -7.51 -11.71
C LYS A 204 -13.22 -7.37 -11.02
N PRO A 205 -12.91 -6.23 -10.37
CA PRO A 205 -11.56 -5.98 -9.91
C PRO A 205 -11.14 -7.16 -9.04
N PHE A 206 -10.12 -7.88 -9.51
CA PHE A 206 -9.48 -8.85 -8.68
C PHE A 206 -8.81 -8.04 -7.57
N ASP A 207 -9.06 -8.38 -6.30
CA ASP A 207 -8.36 -7.70 -5.22
C ASP A 207 -6.87 -8.00 -5.40
N SER A 208 -6.13 -7.03 -5.92
CA SER A 208 -4.73 -7.20 -6.29
C SER A 208 -3.92 -7.58 -5.04
N ASP A 209 -4.26 -7.03 -3.87
CA ASP A 209 -3.56 -7.39 -2.64
C ASP A 209 -3.85 -8.85 -2.25
N THR A 210 -5.01 -9.38 -2.62
CA THR A 210 -5.28 -10.82 -2.58
C THR A 210 -4.47 -11.60 -3.63
N ALA A 211 -4.17 -11.05 -4.80
CA ALA A 211 -3.33 -11.70 -5.83
C ALA A 211 -1.95 -12.09 -5.33
N VAL A 212 -1.29 -11.19 -4.60
CA VAL A 212 0.03 -11.44 -4.00
C VAL A 212 -0.01 -12.53 -2.94
N THR A 213 -1.20 -12.82 -2.39
CA THR A 213 -1.40 -13.90 -1.43
C THR A 213 -1.82 -15.23 -2.08
N LEU A 214 -2.08 -15.27 -3.40
CA LEU A 214 -2.41 -16.52 -4.08
C LEU A 214 -1.20 -17.47 -4.20
N PRO A 215 -1.41 -18.80 -4.17
CA PRO A 215 -0.41 -19.83 -4.42
C PRO A 215 -0.12 -19.97 -5.94
N ASP A 216 0.17 -18.84 -6.58
CA ASP A 216 0.69 -18.80 -7.94
C ASP A 216 2.23 -18.75 -7.92
N LYS A 217 2.87 -19.33 -8.95
CA LYS A 217 4.32 -19.41 -9.07
C LYS A 217 4.99 -18.04 -9.05
N ASN A 218 4.46 -17.06 -9.77
CA ASN A 218 5.02 -15.72 -9.89
C ASN A 218 4.83 -14.92 -8.60
N ALA A 219 3.65 -15.06 -7.96
CA ALA A 219 3.42 -14.48 -6.64
C ALA A 219 4.35 -15.12 -5.57
N THR A 220 4.64 -16.41 -5.69
CA THR A 220 5.61 -17.11 -4.83
C THR A 220 7.02 -16.57 -5.02
N GLU A 221 7.45 -16.33 -6.27
CA GLU A 221 8.76 -15.72 -6.56
C GLU A 221 8.86 -14.31 -5.95
N PHE A 222 7.82 -13.48 -6.09
CA PHE A 222 7.77 -12.18 -5.42
C PHE A 222 7.97 -12.33 -3.90
N ARG A 223 7.17 -13.18 -3.25
CA ARG A 223 7.25 -13.38 -1.80
C ARG A 223 8.63 -13.87 -1.37
N ASN A 224 9.25 -14.78 -2.11
CA ASN A 224 10.56 -15.33 -1.77
C ASN A 224 11.70 -14.32 -1.95
N ARG A 225 11.61 -13.46 -2.97
CA ARG A 225 12.71 -12.56 -3.34
C ARG A 225 12.62 -11.18 -2.70
N VAL A 226 11.42 -10.71 -2.36
CA VAL A 226 11.20 -9.36 -1.86
C VAL A 226 11.32 -9.31 -0.33
N PRO A 227 12.37 -8.69 0.22
CA PRO A 227 12.72 -8.81 1.63
C PRO A 227 11.76 -8.08 2.58
N PHE A 228 11.22 -6.92 2.18
CA PHE A 228 10.30 -6.16 3.03
C PHE A 228 8.98 -6.89 3.28
N TYR A 229 8.49 -7.66 2.31
CA TYR A 229 7.31 -8.50 2.49
C TYR A 229 7.59 -9.59 3.54
N ASN A 230 8.69 -10.34 3.41
CA ASN A 230 9.05 -11.36 4.41
C ASN A 230 9.29 -10.77 5.80
N ALA A 231 9.87 -9.58 5.89
CA ALA A 231 10.08 -8.89 7.15
C ALA A 231 8.75 -8.52 7.84
N SER A 232 7.73 -8.08 7.07
CA SER A 232 6.41 -7.80 7.63
C SER A 232 5.74 -9.07 8.15
N GLN A 233 5.83 -10.17 7.39
CA GLN A 233 5.26 -11.46 7.80
C GLN A 233 5.89 -11.99 9.08
N LEU A 234 7.23 -12.00 9.19
CA LEU A 234 7.88 -12.49 10.41
C LEU A 234 7.66 -11.59 11.63
N ALA A 235 7.58 -10.27 11.43
CA ALA A 235 7.20 -9.36 12.51
C ALA A 235 5.80 -9.71 13.03
N ALA A 236 4.83 -9.89 12.13
CA ALA A 236 3.46 -10.25 12.48
C ALA A 236 3.38 -11.59 13.22
N VAL A 237 4.05 -12.62 12.70
CA VAL A 237 4.10 -13.95 13.34
C VAL A 237 4.70 -13.85 14.74
N GLN A 238 5.79 -13.12 14.91
CA GLN A 238 6.43 -12.97 16.21
C GLN A 238 5.53 -12.26 17.23
N ILE A 239 4.78 -11.23 16.80
CA ILE A 239 3.78 -10.58 17.65
C ILE A 239 2.71 -11.59 18.08
N MET A 240 2.22 -12.43 17.17
CA MET A 240 1.23 -13.45 17.50
C MET A 240 1.78 -14.44 18.53
N VAL A 241 2.98 -14.98 18.29
CA VAL A 241 3.66 -15.96 19.17
C VAL A 241 3.82 -15.41 20.59
N GLU A 242 4.27 -14.17 20.74
CA GLU A 242 4.43 -13.52 22.05
C GLU A 242 3.11 -13.38 22.82
N ASN A 243 2.00 -13.20 22.11
CA ASN A 243 0.69 -12.97 22.72
C ASN A 243 -0.11 -14.26 23.03
N VAL A 244 0.42 -15.42 22.62
CA VAL A 244 -0.10 -16.76 22.93
C VAL A 244 0.92 -17.62 23.68
N ALA A 245 1.97 -17.00 24.21
CA ALA A 245 2.97 -17.67 25.03
C ALA A 245 2.30 -18.27 26.28
N GLY A 246 2.53 -19.57 26.51
CA GLY A 246 1.93 -20.32 27.63
C GLY A 246 0.50 -20.82 27.38
N GLU A 247 -0.14 -20.42 26.28
CA GLU A 247 -1.48 -20.90 25.94
C GLU A 247 -1.42 -22.28 25.29
N LYS A 248 -2.35 -23.18 25.67
CA LYS A 248 -2.42 -24.55 25.15
C LYS A 248 -3.41 -24.71 24.00
N ARG A 249 -4.49 -23.92 23.97
CA ARG A 249 -5.46 -23.91 22.88
C ARG A 249 -5.44 -22.52 22.24
N ILE A 250 -5.11 -22.47 20.96
CA ILE A 250 -4.88 -21.21 20.23
C ILE A 250 -5.83 -21.18 19.04
N HIS A 251 -6.53 -20.05 18.87
CA HIS A 251 -7.43 -19.84 17.74
C HIS A 251 -6.97 -18.63 16.93
N LEU A 252 -6.37 -18.88 15.77
CA LEU A 252 -6.03 -17.83 14.81
C LEU A 252 -7.23 -17.56 13.90
N ILE A 253 -7.72 -16.33 13.90
CA ILE A 253 -8.77 -15.85 13.00
C ILE A 253 -8.11 -14.98 11.94
N GLU A 254 -8.07 -15.47 10.70
CA GLU A 254 -7.57 -14.73 9.55
C GLU A 254 -8.74 -14.01 8.89
N LEU A 255 -8.73 -12.67 8.90
CA LEU A 255 -9.79 -11.88 8.28
C LEU A 255 -9.87 -12.09 6.76
N ARG A 256 -8.80 -12.63 6.19
CA ARG A 256 -8.73 -13.20 4.85
C ARG A 256 -7.53 -14.15 4.85
N THR A 257 -7.71 -15.39 4.38
CA THR A 257 -6.59 -16.33 4.28
C THR A 257 -5.76 -16.04 3.05
N GLY A 258 -4.51 -15.67 3.28
CA GLY A 258 -3.53 -15.42 2.24
C GLY A 258 -2.80 -16.68 1.77
N CYS A 259 -1.49 -16.56 1.51
CA CYS A 259 -0.65 -17.66 1.01
C CYS A 259 -0.33 -18.73 2.06
N GLY A 260 -0.87 -18.58 3.29
CA GLY A 260 -0.61 -19.47 4.42
C GLY A 260 0.76 -19.28 5.07
N LEU A 261 1.60 -18.34 4.62
CA LEU A 261 2.93 -18.11 5.19
C LEU A 261 2.89 -17.76 6.69
N PRO A 262 2.03 -16.83 7.17
CA PRO A 262 1.92 -16.55 8.60
C PRO A 262 1.48 -17.77 9.40
N ALA A 263 0.51 -18.53 8.89
CA ALA A 263 0.03 -19.76 9.52
C ALA A 263 1.13 -20.82 9.61
N ILE A 264 1.89 -21.05 8.54
CA ILE A 264 3.02 -21.99 8.49
C ILE A 264 4.10 -21.60 9.50
N ALA A 265 4.50 -20.32 9.50
CA ALA A 265 5.52 -19.83 10.41
C ALA A 265 5.07 -19.87 11.88
N LEU A 266 3.78 -19.60 12.14
CA LEU A 266 3.19 -19.77 13.46
C LEU A 266 3.24 -21.23 13.90
N MET A 267 2.84 -22.18 13.03
CA MET A 267 2.93 -23.60 13.34
C MET A 267 4.36 -24.04 13.66
N GLN A 268 5.35 -23.60 12.88
CA GLN A 268 6.76 -23.89 13.13
C GLN A 268 7.22 -23.33 14.48
N ALA A 269 6.82 -22.11 14.84
CA ALA A 269 7.14 -21.53 16.13
C ALA A 269 6.46 -22.29 17.29
N LEU A 270 5.24 -22.80 17.08
CA LEU A 270 4.50 -23.54 18.09
C LEU A 270 5.02 -24.98 18.27
N SER A 271 5.51 -25.64 17.22
CA SER A 271 5.97 -27.04 17.29
C SER A 271 7.28 -27.22 18.08
N VAL A 272 8.08 -26.16 18.21
CA VAL A 272 9.34 -26.17 18.97
C VAL A 272 9.19 -25.67 20.42
N ARG A 273 7.97 -25.36 20.86
CA ARG A 273 7.70 -24.94 22.25
C ARG A 273 7.99 -26.10 23.21
N ALA A 274 8.54 -25.75 24.37
CA ALA A 274 8.78 -26.71 25.45
C ALA A 274 7.49 -27.29 26.04
N ASP A 275 6.42 -26.49 26.11
CA ASP A 275 5.07 -26.93 26.50
C ASP A 275 4.21 -27.09 25.24
N PRO A 276 3.87 -28.34 24.85
CA PRO A 276 3.07 -28.62 23.67
C PRO A 276 1.67 -28.00 23.74
N ILE A 277 1.18 -27.55 22.59
CA ILE A 277 -0.21 -27.10 22.46
C ILE A 277 -1.16 -28.30 22.35
N GLU A 278 -2.37 -28.14 22.86
CA GLU A 278 -3.48 -29.09 22.75
C GLU A 278 -4.27 -28.92 21.46
N LEU A 279 -4.35 -27.69 20.93
CA LEU A 279 -5.04 -27.38 19.68
C LEU A 279 -4.55 -26.05 19.08
N LEU A 280 -4.25 -26.06 17.79
CA LEU A 280 -4.24 -24.87 16.95
C LEU A 280 -5.45 -24.92 16.02
N ARG A 281 -6.39 -24.01 16.21
CA ARG A 281 -7.50 -23.79 15.28
C ARG A 281 -7.21 -22.57 14.42
N ILE A 282 -7.47 -22.68 13.12
CA ILE A 282 -7.45 -21.54 12.20
C ILE A 282 -8.85 -21.36 11.63
N THR A 283 -9.36 -20.13 11.64
CA THR A 283 -10.61 -19.76 10.96
C THR A 283 -10.36 -18.66 9.94
N ALA A 284 -10.64 -18.97 8.68
CA ALA A 284 -10.54 -18.07 7.55
C ALA A 284 -11.90 -17.40 7.28
N LEU A 285 -11.92 -16.08 7.09
CA LEU A 285 -13.13 -15.38 6.66
C LEU A 285 -13.15 -15.20 5.14
N ALA A 286 -14.17 -15.76 4.49
CA ALA A 286 -14.36 -15.68 3.04
C ALA A 286 -15.41 -14.63 2.67
N HIS A 287 -15.16 -13.88 1.59
CA HIS A 287 -16.10 -12.89 1.09
C HIS A 287 -17.23 -13.52 0.27
N ASP A 288 -16.89 -14.48 -0.57
CA ASP A 288 -17.84 -15.18 -1.44
C ASP A 288 -17.53 -16.68 -1.54
N ALA A 289 -18.36 -17.40 -2.29
CA ALA A 289 -18.23 -18.84 -2.43
C ALA A 289 -16.94 -19.27 -3.17
N ALA A 290 -16.39 -18.41 -4.04
CA ALA A 290 -15.16 -18.72 -4.77
C ALA A 290 -13.95 -18.61 -3.83
N GLU A 291 -13.91 -17.56 -2.99
CA GLU A 291 -12.92 -17.44 -1.92
C GLU A 291 -13.03 -18.60 -0.93
N GLU A 292 -14.23 -18.97 -0.52
CA GLU A 292 -14.44 -20.08 0.42
C GLU A 292 -13.86 -21.39 -0.11
N GLN A 293 -14.18 -21.77 -1.35
CA GLN A 293 -13.65 -22.97 -1.98
C GLN A 293 -12.11 -22.94 -2.10
N PHE A 294 -11.54 -21.77 -2.39
CA PHE A 294 -10.10 -21.58 -2.45
C PHE A 294 -9.46 -21.76 -1.06
N MET A 295 -10.05 -21.16 -0.03
CA MET A 295 -9.57 -21.24 1.35
C MET A 295 -9.66 -22.66 1.92
N GLU A 296 -10.70 -23.42 1.58
CA GLU A 296 -10.79 -24.85 1.92
C GLU A 296 -9.60 -25.65 1.36
N GLY A 297 -9.18 -25.33 0.13
CA GLY A 297 -7.98 -25.91 -0.49
C GLY A 297 -6.70 -25.58 0.28
N SER A 298 -6.56 -24.33 0.75
CA SER A 298 -5.46 -23.91 1.62
C SER A 298 -5.50 -24.61 2.98
N GLY A 299 -6.69 -24.76 3.57
CA GLY A 299 -6.91 -25.47 4.82
C GLY A 299 -6.44 -26.92 4.79
N ARG A 300 -6.70 -27.64 3.69
CA ARG A 300 -6.21 -29.03 3.50
C ARG A 300 -4.67 -29.08 3.51
N ARG A 301 -4.00 -28.18 2.80
CA ARG A 301 -2.53 -28.11 2.77
C ARG A 301 -1.94 -27.78 4.15
N LEU A 302 -2.57 -26.84 4.87
CA LEU A 302 -2.17 -26.50 6.23
C LEU A 302 -2.36 -27.68 7.20
N ALA A 303 -3.43 -28.46 7.05
CA ALA A 303 -3.67 -29.65 7.86
C ALA A 303 -2.61 -30.74 7.60
N ASP A 304 -2.23 -30.96 6.35
CA ASP A 304 -1.15 -31.90 6.01
C ASP A 304 0.20 -31.44 6.57
N PHE A 305 0.49 -30.13 6.50
CA PHE A 305 1.70 -29.54 7.08
C PHE A 305 1.73 -29.68 8.62
N ALA A 306 0.62 -29.37 9.29
CA ALA A 306 0.49 -29.53 10.74
C ALA A 306 0.67 -30.99 11.18
N ARG A 307 0.09 -31.95 10.42
CA ARG A 307 0.28 -33.40 10.65
C ARG A 307 1.74 -33.80 10.54
N GLY A 308 2.46 -33.26 9.56
CA GLY A 308 3.90 -33.50 9.38
C GLY A 308 4.76 -33.01 10.55
N MET A 309 4.30 -32.03 11.31
CA MET A 309 4.97 -31.53 12.52
C MET A 309 4.40 -32.13 13.81
N GLY A 310 3.42 -33.02 13.73
CA GLY A 310 2.75 -33.58 14.92
C GLY A 310 1.92 -32.57 15.72
N LEU A 311 1.45 -31.49 15.09
CA LEU A 311 0.63 -30.48 15.74
C LEU A 311 -0.86 -30.84 15.70
N PRO A 312 -1.58 -30.81 16.84
CA PRO A 312 -3.04 -30.89 16.85
C PRO A 312 -3.64 -29.66 16.15
N PHE A 313 -4.45 -29.90 15.12
CA PHE A 313 -4.86 -28.83 14.20
C PHE A 313 -6.30 -28.96 13.72
N SER A 314 -7.00 -27.83 13.61
CA SER A 314 -8.29 -27.71 12.90
C SER A 314 -8.33 -26.45 12.03
N PHE A 315 -9.08 -26.52 10.92
CA PHE A 315 -9.24 -25.41 9.99
C PHE A 315 -10.71 -25.28 9.58
N ASN A 316 -11.25 -24.07 9.72
CA ASN A 316 -12.62 -23.74 9.35
C ASN A 316 -12.64 -22.53 8.41
N VAL A 317 -13.62 -22.48 7.50
CA VAL A 317 -13.91 -21.29 6.70
C VAL A 317 -15.29 -20.77 7.07
N VAL A 318 -15.41 -19.46 7.26
CA VAL A 318 -16.67 -18.79 7.59
C VAL A 318 -16.93 -17.70 6.55
N ARG A 319 -18.08 -17.78 5.87
CA ARG A 319 -18.48 -16.74 4.92
C ARG A 319 -19.02 -15.53 5.67
N PHE A 320 -18.34 -14.39 5.55
CA PHE A 320 -18.65 -13.21 6.36
C PHE A 320 -19.72 -12.29 5.74
N CYS A 321 -19.96 -12.39 4.42
CA CYS A 321 -20.75 -11.41 3.66
C CYS A 321 -22.25 -11.66 3.64
N THR A 322 -22.72 -12.73 4.26
CA THR A 322 -24.09 -13.23 4.11
C THR A 322 -25.08 -12.74 5.16
N PHE A 323 -24.72 -11.87 6.11
CA PHE A 323 -25.57 -11.74 7.32
C PHE A 323 -25.93 -10.30 7.71
N PRO A 324 -27.23 -9.99 7.84
CA PRO A 324 -27.68 -8.89 8.68
C PRO A 324 -27.52 -9.31 10.16
N SER A 325 -26.81 -8.49 10.94
CA SER A 325 -26.84 -8.43 12.41
C SER A 325 -26.47 -9.70 13.22
N GLY A 326 -25.34 -9.66 13.92
CA GLY A 326 -25.18 -10.23 15.27
C GLY A 326 -24.82 -11.72 15.41
N ALA A 327 -25.07 -12.58 14.41
CA ALA A 327 -24.87 -14.03 14.53
C ALA A 327 -23.43 -14.54 14.26
N HIS A 328 -22.46 -13.64 14.11
CA HIS A 328 -21.11 -13.99 13.63
C HIS A 328 -20.27 -14.74 14.67
N LYS A 329 -20.53 -14.54 15.97
CA LYS A 329 -19.73 -15.17 17.03
C LYS A 329 -19.91 -16.68 17.05
N ASP A 330 -21.14 -17.15 16.86
CA ASP A 330 -21.50 -18.56 17.02
C ASP A 330 -20.95 -19.42 15.86
N GLN A 331 -20.65 -18.80 14.71
CA GLN A 331 -20.04 -19.48 13.55
C GLN A 331 -18.52 -19.59 13.64
N LEU A 332 -17.87 -18.77 14.48
CA LEU A 332 -16.42 -18.86 14.69
C LEU A 332 -16.02 -20.04 15.58
N ASP A 333 -16.99 -20.74 16.20
CA ASP A 333 -16.74 -21.87 17.09
C ASP A 333 -15.81 -21.51 18.27
N LEU A 334 -15.95 -20.29 18.81
CA LEU A 334 -15.10 -19.80 19.89
C LEU A 334 -15.29 -20.64 21.15
N GLU A 335 -14.22 -21.26 21.63
CA GLU A 335 -14.25 -22.02 22.88
C GLU A 335 -13.79 -21.17 24.08
N PRO A 336 -14.37 -21.34 25.28
CA PRO A 336 -14.03 -20.53 26.47
C PRO A 336 -12.55 -20.59 26.91
N ASN A 337 -11.82 -21.65 26.54
CA ASN A 337 -10.44 -21.91 26.95
C ASN A 337 -9.41 -21.61 25.85
N GLU A 338 -9.81 -20.93 24.78
CA GLU A 338 -8.93 -20.62 23.66
C GLU A 338 -8.38 -19.19 23.71
N ALA A 339 -7.08 -19.07 23.47
CA ALA A 339 -6.46 -17.80 23.20
C ALA A 339 -6.66 -17.42 21.73
N ALA A 340 -7.65 -16.56 21.48
CA ALA A 340 -7.90 -16.03 20.15
C ALA A 340 -6.89 -14.95 19.74
N VAL A 341 -6.44 -14.98 18.49
CA VAL A 341 -5.60 -13.98 17.83
C VAL A 341 -6.23 -13.64 16.49
N VAL A 342 -6.25 -12.36 16.12
CA VAL A 342 -6.74 -11.93 14.81
C VAL A 342 -5.56 -11.50 13.94
N LEU A 343 -5.50 -12.00 12.71
CA LEU A 343 -4.58 -11.53 11.68
C LEU A 343 -5.37 -10.86 10.55
N SER A 344 -5.00 -9.62 10.25
CA SER A 344 -5.54 -8.84 9.14
C SER A 344 -4.40 -8.51 8.18
N GLU A 345 -4.22 -9.31 7.13
CA GLU A 345 -3.27 -9.05 6.05
C GLU A 345 -4.01 -8.48 4.83
N PHE A 346 -3.89 -7.17 4.61
CA PHE A 346 -4.56 -6.37 3.58
C PHE A 346 -6.10 -6.37 3.64
N ALA A 347 -6.70 -6.88 4.72
CA ALA A 347 -8.11 -7.29 4.74
C ALA A 347 -9.08 -6.13 5.00
N LEU A 348 -8.63 -5.08 5.66
CA LEU A 348 -9.51 -3.98 6.08
C LEU A 348 -9.57 -2.87 5.03
N GLY A 349 -8.47 -2.62 4.30
CA GLY A 349 -8.41 -1.63 3.22
C GLY A 349 -9.57 -1.74 2.21
N PRO A 350 -9.82 -2.93 1.62
CA PRO A 350 -10.94 -3.17 0.71
C PRO A 350 -12.33 -2.89 1.30
N MET A 351 -12.48 -2.90 2.63
CA MET A 351 -13.75 -2.64 3.32
C MET A 351 -14.00 -1.14 3.55
N ILE A 352 -13.03 -0.25 3.30
CA ILE A 352 -13.18 1.21 3.48
C ILE A 352 -14.31 1.77 2.59
N GLY A 353 -14.47 1.24 1.37
CA GLY A 353 -15.60 1.60 0.50
C GLY A 353 -16.95 1.01 0.94
N ARG A 354 -16.97 0.22 2.02
CA ARG A 354 -18.13 -0.50 2.55
C ARG A 354 -18.20 -0.30 4.07
N PRO A 355 -18.49 0.92 4.57
CA PRO A 355 -18.37 1.26 5.99
C PRO A 355 -19.20 0.35 6.91
N LYS A 356 -20.38 -0.09 6.48
CA LYS A 356 -21.20 -1.08 7.21
C LYS A 356 -20.49 -2.42 7.40
N LEU A 357 -19.78 -2.88 6.37
CA LEU A 357 -19.01 -4.13 6.42
C LEU A 357 -17.82 -3.98 7.36
N LEU A 358 -17.10 -2.86 7.26
CA LEU A 358 -15.96 -2.57 8.14
C LEU A 358 -16.40 -2.45 9.61
N GLU A 359 -17.54 -1.80 9.89
CA GLU A 359 -18.10 -1.71 11.25
C GLU A 359 -18.55 -3.08 11.76
N ALA A 360 -19.22 -3.90 10.92
CA ALA A 360 -19.58 -5.27 11.26
C ALA A 360 -18.34 -6.11 11.59
N MET A 361 -17.26 -5.94 10.84
CA MET A 361 -15.97 -6.60 11.10
C MET A 361 -15.41 -6.19 12.46
N MET A 362 -15.42 -4.90 12.79
CA MET A 362 -14.98 -4.42 14.10
C MET A 362 -15.84 -4.97 15.25
N LYS A 363 -17.16 -5.10 15.05
CA LYS A 363 -18.07 -5.74 16.02
C LYS A 363 -17.73 -7.22 16.22
N LEU A 364 -17.41 -7.96 15.15
CA LEU A 364 -16.95 -9.34 15.23
C LEU A 364 -15.65 -9.45 16.03
N ILE A 365 -14.64 -8.66 15.69
CA ILE A 365 -13.33 -8.64 16.38
C ILE A 365 -13.52 -8.33 17.87
N ARG A 366 -14.44 -7.41 18.22
CA ARG A 366 -14.77 -7.11 19.61
C ARG A 366 -15.47 -8.27 20.33
N ALA A 367 -16.33 -9.01 19.64
CA ALA A 367 -17.00 -10.18 20.20
C ALA A 367 -16.04 -11.35 20.47
N VAL A 368 -15.01 -11.50 19.62
CA VAL A 368 -13.92 -12.46 19.80
C VAL A 368 -13.07 -12.16 21.03
N ARG A 369 -12.83 -10.87 21.33
CA ARG A 369 -11.92 -10.40 22.40
C ARG A 369 -10.51 -11.02 22.28
N PRO A 370 -9.82 -10.85 21.13
CA PRO A 370 -8.53 -11.48 20.90
C PRO A 370 -7.46 -10.97 21.88
N ARG A 371 -6.48 -11.83 22.16
CA ARG A 371 -5.25 -11.47 22.89
C ARG A 371 -4.47 -10.37 22.18
N VAL A 372 -4.47 -10.41 20.84
CA VAL A 372 -3.93 -9.38 19.96
C VAL A 372 -4.61 -9.46 18.60
N MET A 373 -4.80 -8.30 17.96
CA MET A 373 -5.05 -8.18 16.52
C MET A 373 -3.79 -7.63 15.87
N VAL A 374 -3.27 -8.31 14.86
CA VAL A 374 -2.12 -7.88 14.06
C VAL A 374 -2.62 -7.44 12.69
N VAL A 375 -2.20 -6.26 12.25
CA VAL A 375 -2.62 -5.65 10.98
C VAL A 375 -1.39 -5.38 10.12
N ILE A 376 -1.43 -5.88 8.88
CA ILE A 376 -0.50 -5.56 7.80
C ILE A 376 -1.31 -4.93 6.67
N GLU A 377 -0.99 -3.69 6.30
CA GLU A 377 -1.67 -2.94 5.24
C GLU A 377 -0.65 -2.07 4.49
N THR A 378 -1.07 -1.54 3.34
CA THR A 378 -0.28 -0.61 2.54
C THR A 378 -0.19 0.76 3.22
N GLU A 379 1.01 1.35 3.29
CA GLU A 379 1.21 2.72 3.77
C GLU A 379 1.12 3.72 2.61
N ALA A 380 -0.10 4.07 2.20
CA ALA A 380 -0.35 5.07 1.16
C ALA A 380 -1.71 5.74 1.34
N ASN A 381 -1.91 6.92 0.76
CA ASN A 381 -3.24 7.54 0.70
C ASN A 381 -3.88 7.39 -0.69
N HIS A 382 -4.37 6.20 -1.01
CA HIS A 382 -5.09 5.96 -2.28
C HIS A 382 -6.60 6.25 -2.17
N ASN A 383 -7.08 6.67 -1.00
CA ASN A 383 -8.49 6.96 -0.76
C ASN A 383 -8.88 8.44 -0.89
N ALA A 384 -7.94 9.32 -1.24
CA ALA A 384 -8.24 10.74 -1.44
C ALA A 384 -9.42 10.98 -2.42
N PRO A 385 -10.26 12.00 -2.19
CA PRO A 385 -11.45 12.26 -3.02
C PRO A 385 -11.08 12.81 -4.39
N ASP A 386 -10.02 13.60 -4.45
CA ASP A 386 -9.47 14.19 -5.67
C ASP A 386 -8.65 13.16 -6.49
N PHE A 387 -8.87 13.14 -7.80
CA PHE A 387 -8.14 12.26 -8.72
C PHE A 387 -6.63 12.55 -8.73
N GLY A 388 -6.26 13.83 -8.68
CA GLY A 388 -4.87 14.25 -8.71
C GLY A 388 -4.09 13.71 -7.51
N HIS A 389 -4.62 13.88 -6.30
CA HIS A 389 -4.02 13.33 -5.08
C HIS A 389 -3.77 11.82 -5.24
N ARG A 390 -4.81 11.06 -5.63
CA ARG A 390 -4.68 9.60 -5.84
C ARG A 390 -3.61 9.25 -6.87
N PHE A 391 -3.52 10.04 -7.94
CA PHE A 391 -2.52 9.83 -8.99
C PHE A 391 -1.10 10.00 -8.47
N VAL A 392 -0.80 11.07 -7.73
CA VAL A 392 0.53 11.30 -7.16
C VAL A 392 0.88 10.19 -6.16
N GLU A 393 -0.03 9.88 -5.24
CA GLU A 393 0.20 8.82 -4.24
C GLU A 393 0.44 7.46 -4.88
N ALA A 394 -0.34 7.11 -5.89
CA ALA A 394 -0.14 5.87 -6.65
C ALA A 394 1.22 5.86 -7.36
N LEU A 395 1.62 6.98 -7.98
CA LEU A 395 2.88 7.08 -8.72
C LEU A 395 4.09 6.83 -7.82
N PHE A 396 4.13 7.45 -6.63
CA PHE A 396 5.21 7.25 -5.66
C PHE A 396 5.20 5.84 -5.05
N THR A 397 4.03 5.33 -4.67
CA THR A 397 3.92 4.00 -4.06
C THR A 397 4.32 2.90 -5.04
N VAL A 398 3.79 2.97 -6.26
CA VAL A 398 4.08 2.01 -7.32
C VAL A 398 5.53 2.14 -7.80
N GLY A 399 6.09 3.35 -7.89
CA GLY A 399 7.51 3.55 -8.19
C GLY A 399 8.44 2.76 -7.25
N GLY A 400 8.16 2.79 -5.94
CA GLY A 400 8.89 1.99 -4.95
C GLY A 400 8.75 0.47 -5.18
N TYR A 401 7.56 0.00 -5.56
CA TYR A 401 7.37 -1.41 -5.95
C TYR A 401 8.15 -1.77 -7.21
N PHE A 402 8.07 -0.99 -8.30
CA PHE A 402 8.78 -1.30 -9.55
C PHE A 402 10.30 -1.32 -9.37
N ASP A 403 10.87 -0.40 -8.59
CA ASP A 403 12.30 -0.41 -8.25
C ASP A 403 12.68 -1.67 -7.45
N SER A 404 11.85 -2.06 -6.49
CA SER A 404 12.08 -3.27 -5.70
C SER A 404 12.00 -4.54 -6.54
N LEU A 405 11.06 -4.63 -7.48
CA LEU A 405 10.91 -5.79 -8.36
C LEU A 405 12.07 -5.88 -9.35
N ALA A 406 12.48 -4.76 -9.93
CA ALA A 406 13.63 -4.71 -10.83
C ALA A 406 14.92 -5.20 -10.16
N THR A 407 15.11 -4.83 -8.89
CA THR A 407 16.29 -5.21 -8.13
C THR A 407 16.19 -6.64 -7.60
N CYS A 408 15.10 -6.98 -6.91
CA CYS A 408 14.97 -8.26 -6.22
C CYS A 408 14.71 -9.44 -7.15
N MET A 409 14.09 -9.21 -8.30
CA MET A 409 13.73 -10.25 -9.27
C MET A 409 14.64 -10.26 -10.50
N GLU A 410 15.81 -9.65 -10.42
CA GLU A 410 16.83 -9.74 -11.46
C GLU A 410 17.10 -11.21 -11.84
N GLY A 411 17.16 -11.47 -13.15
CA GLY A 411 17.31 -12.82 -13.70
C GLY A 411 16.01 -13.64 -13.76
N ASN A 412 14.86 -13.10 -13.37
CA ASN A 412 13.55 -13.72 -13.56
C ASN A 412 12.52 -12.72 -14.10
N GLU A 413 12.80 -12.22 -15.31
CA GLU A 413 11.99 -11.21 -16.00
C GLU A 413 10.55 -11.65 -16.26
N GLU A 414 10.31 -12.94 -16.48
CA GLU A 414 8.97 -13.49 -16.70
C GLU A 414 8.10 -13.36 -15.44
N ALA A 415 8.62 -13.80 -14.28
CA ALA A 415 7.90 -13.66 -13.02
C ALA A 415 7.75 -12.18 -12.63
N ARG A 416 8.77 -11.35 -12.87
CA ARG A 416 8.72 -9.90 -12.63
C ARG A 416 7.63 -9.24 -13.47
N ALA A 417 7.62 -9.47 -14.78
CA ALA A 417 6.64 -8.92 -15.71
C ALA A 417 5.22 -9.42 -15.40
N ALA A 418 5.08 -10.68 -14.97
CA ALA A 418 3.83 -11.18 -14.44
C ALA A 418 3.40 -10.29 -13.25
N VAL A 419 4.18 -10.22 -12.16
CA VAL A 419 3.98 -9.36 -10.96
C VAL A 419 3.57 -7.94 -11.31
N GLU A 420 4.28 -7.29 -12.21
CA GLU A 420 3.90 -5.95 -12.64
C GLU A 420 2.53 -5.91 -13.36
N SER A 421 2.26 -6.88 -14.25
CA SER A 421 1.07 -6.86 -15.12
C SER A 421 -0.25 -7.25 -14.46
N TRP A 422 -0.24 -8.13 -13.46
CA TRP A 422 -1.45 -8.58 -12.75
C TRP A 422 -1.64 -7.94 -11.38
N TYR A 423 -0.57 -7.54 -10.67
CA TYR A 423 -0.67 -6.98 -9.32
C TYR A 423 -0.61 -5.47 -9.38
N LEU A 424 0.52 -4.92 -9.84
CA LEU A 424 0.72 -3.47 -9.84
C LEU A 424 -0.18 -2.77 -10.85
N ASN A 425 -0.38 -3.35 -12.04
CA ASN A 425 -1.30 -2.81 -13.03
C ASN A 425 -2.76 -2.78 -12.54
N ASP A 426 -3.26 -3.86 -11.92
CA ASP A 426 -4.62 -3.87 -11.37
C ASP A 426 -4.77 -2.84 -10.25
N ARG A 427 -3.71 -2.66 -9.45
CA ARG A 427 -3.65 -1.62 -8.43
C ARG A 427 -3.72 -0.21 -9.02
N ILE A 428 -2.88 0.11 -10.00
CA ILE A 428 -2.91 1.39 -10.73
C ILE A 428 -4.30 1.63 -11.32
N ARG A 429 -4.85 0.63 -12.02
CA ARG A 429 -6.15 0.71 -12.68
C ARG A 429 -7.27 0.94 -11.68
N ASN A 430 -7.32 0.20 -10.57
CA ASN A 430 -8.38 0.38 -9.58
C ASN A 430 -8.33 1.75 -8.89
N VAL A 431 -7.13 2.26 -8.58
CA VAL A 431 -6.98 3.59 -7.95
C VAL A 431 -7.30 4.73 -8.92
N LEU A 432 -6.90 4.61 -10.18
CA LEU A 432 -6.97 5.72 -11.14
C LEU A 432 -8.24 5.74 -11.98
N VAL A 433 -8.86 4.59 -12.26
CA VAL A 433 -9.93 4.50 -13.26
C VAL A 433 -11.26 4.09 -12.65
N ALA A 434 -11.26 3.23 -11.63
CA ALA A 434 -12.49 2.84 -10.94
C ALA A 434 -12.98 3.96 -10.02
N GLU A 435 -14.29 4.06 -9.84
CA GLU A 435 -14.95 5.00 -8.92
C GLU A 435 -16.08 4.30 -8.16
N GLY A 436 -16.64 4.96 -7.14
CA GLY A 436 -17.75 4.39 -6.36
C GLY A 436 -17.42 3.03 -5.74
N GLU A 437 -18.34 2.07 -5.84
CA GLU A 437 -18.18 0.71 -5.31
C GLU A 437 -17.17 -0.14 -6.09
N GLU A 438 -16.86 0.22 -7.34
CA GLU A 438 -15.87 -0.50 -8.17
C GLU A 438 -14.44 -0.18 -7.74
N ARG A 439 -14.22 0.96 -7.07
CA ARG A 439 -12.93 1.30 -6.46
C ARG A 439 -12.82 0.60 -5.11
N ILE A 440 -12.03 -0.47 -5.08
CA ILE A 440 -11.82 -1.33 -3.92
C ILE A 440 -10.54 -0.94 -3.17
N ILE A 441 -9.49 -0.56 -3.90
CA ILE A 441 -8.20 -0.15 -3.36
C ILE A 441 -8.32 1.29 -2.84
N ARG A 442 -8.37 1.39 -1.53
CA ARG A 442 -8.64 2.61 -0.78
C ARG A 442 -7.70 2.71 0.41
N ASP A 443 -6.42 2.42 0.20
CA ASP A 443 -5.43 2.43 1.27
C ASP A 443 -5.41 3.78 1.97
N VAL A 444 -5.20 3.70 3.29
CA VAL A 444 -5.01 4.85 4.18
C VAL A 444 -3.82 4.56 5.07
N LYS A 445 -3.11 5.62 5.46
CA LYS A 445 -1.93 5.55 6.32
C LYS A 445 -2.28 5.03 7.72
N ILE A 446 -1.29 4.45 8.42
CA ILE A 446 -1.45 3.93 9.78
C ILE A 446 -2.11 4.94 10.73
N ARG A 447 -1.78 6.24 10.63
CA ARG A 447 -2.37 7.32 11.44
C ARG A 447 -3.91 7.33 11.41
N VAL A 448 -4.52 7.06 10.26
CA VAL A 448 -5.98 7.00 10.08
C VAL A 448 -6.53 5.75 10.74
N TRP A 449 -5.88 4.61 10.54
CA TRP A 449 -6.20 3.37 11.22
C TRP A 449 -6.13 3.50 12.74
N ARG A 450 -5.16 4.25 13.29
CA ARG A 450 -5.09 4.53 14.73
C ARG A 450 -6.34 5.22 15.24
N LYS A 451 -6.74 6.32 14.58
CA LYS A 451 -7.97 7.06 14.94
C LYS A 451 -9.21 6.16 14.80
N TYR A 452 -9.27 5.35 13.74
CA TYR A 452 -10.37 4.41 13.50
C TYR A 452 -10.47 3.35 14.61
N PHE A 453 -9.40 2.62 14.91
CA PHE A 453 -9.39 1.58 15.95
C PHE A 453 -9.62 2.13 17.36
N ALA A 454 -9.13 3.34 17.66
CA ALA A 454 -9.36 3.99 18.95
C ALA A 454 -10.85 4.17 19.26
N ARG A 455 -11.70 4.45 18.25
CA ARG A 455 -13.15 4.57 18.41
C ARG A 455 -13.84 3.27 18.80
N PHE A 456 -13.21 2.13 18.53
CA PHE A 456 -13.68 0.81 18.97
C PHE A 456 -13.09 0.38 20.32
N GLY A 457 -12.36 1.28 21.00
CA GLY A 457 -11.76 1.03 22.30
C GLY A 457 -10.51 0.14 22.23
N MET A 458 -9.82 0.15 21.09
CA MET A 458 -8.56 -0.57 20.91
C MET A 458 -7.37 0.35 21.18
N LEU A 459 -6.30 -0.22 21.73
CA LEU A 459 -5.03 0.45 21.95
C LEU A 459 -3.95 -0.24 21.11
N GLU A 460 -3.15 0.58 20.44
CA GLU A 460 -1.94 0.13 19.75
C GLU A 460 -0.91 -0.33 20.78
N ILE A 461 -0.33 -1.51 20.57
CA ILE A 461 0.81 -2.02 21.33
C ILE A 461 2.10 -1.84 20.52
N PRO A 462 3.23 -1.48 21.15
CA PRO A 462 4.48 -1.27 20.44
C PRO A 462 5.01 -2.55 19.78
N VAL A 463 5.33 -2.49 18.49
CA VAL A 463 6.15 -3.49 17.78
C VAL A 463 7.61 -3.31 18.21
N ARG A 464 8.03 -4.05 19.22
CA ARG A 464 9.39 -3.99 19.82
C ARG A 464 9.91 -5.40 20.12
N GLY A 465 11.11 -5.49 20.69
CA GLY A 465 11.67 -6.78 21.11
C GLY A 465 11.93 -7.72 19.93
N LEU A 466 11.54 -8.99 20.07
CA LEU A 466 11.85 -10.02 19.08
C LEU A 466 11.16 -9.74 17.74
N ALA A 467 9.97 -9.15 17.72
CA ALA A 467 9.27 -8.83 16.48
C ALA A 467 10.09 -7.91 15.58
N LEU A 468 10.62 -6.82 16.15
CA LEU A 468 11.49 -5.89 15.44
C LEU A 468 12.84 -6.55 15.09
N GLN A 469 13.39 -7.40 15.97
CA GLN A 469 14.65 -8.11 15.71
C GLN A 469 14.52 -9.11 14.56
N HIS A 470 13.42 -9.85 14.47
CA HIS A 470 13.14 -10.79 13.39
C HIS A 470 12.94 -10.08 12.05
N ALA A 471 12.19 -8.97 12.03
CA ALA A 471 12.07 -8.13 10.82
C ALA A 471 13.45 -7.69 10.32
N ASN A 472 14.27 -7.11 11.22
CA ASN A 472 15.62 -6.69 10.88
C ASN A 472 16.54 -7.85 10.47
N LEU A 473 16.38 -9.04 11.04
CA LEU A 473 17.16 -10.21 10.67
C LEU A 473 16.85 -10.66 9.24
N VAL A 474 15.59 -10.67 8.84
CA VAL A 474 15.18 -10.97 7.45
C VAL A 474 15.82 -9.98 6.49
N ILE A 475 15.72 -8.69 6.79
CA ILE A 475 16.32 -7.64 5.96
C ILE A 475 17.84 -7.79 5.88
N ARG A 476 18.53 -7.98 7.01
CA ARG A 476 20.01 -8.15 7.03
C ARG A 476 20.51 -9.37 6.27
N ARG A 477 19.68 -10.42 6.14
CA ARG A 477 20.03 -11.62 5.35
C ARG A 477 19.81 -11.44 3.86
N SER A 478 19.10 -10.38 3.45
CA SER A 478 18.91 -10.05 2.04
C SER A 478 20.16 -9.36 1.48
N PRO A 479 20.57 -9.67 0.24
CA PRO A 479 21.59 -8.90 -0.46
C PRO A 479 21.16 -7.42 -0.68
N TYR A 480 19.87 -7.13 -0.53
CA TYR A 480 19.28 -5.81 -0.75
C TYR A 480 18.99 -5.05 0.55
N ALA A 481 19.62 -5.43 1.67
CA ALA A 481 19.38 -4.84 2.99
C ALA A 481 19.47 -3.30 2.99
N ALA A 482 20.47 -2.74 2.32
CA ALA A 482 20.69 -1.28 2.21
C ALA A 482 19.60 -0.55 1.42
N SER A 483 18.79 -1.28 0.64
CA SER A 483 17.67 -0.74 -0.12
C SER A 483 16.35 -0.85 0.62
N CYS A 484 16.29 -1.51 1.77
CA CYS A 484 15.04 -1.70 2.50
C CYS A 484 14.85 -0.57 3.53
N LEU A 485 13.66 0.01 3.55
CA LEU A 485 13.24 0.88 4.64
C LEU A 485 12.75 0.01 5.80
N VAL A 486 13.30 0.23 7.00
CA VAL A 486 12.75 -0.28 8.26
C VAL A 486 12.78 0.85 9.26
N ALA A 487 11.62 1.33 9.65
CA ALA A 487 11.48 2.43 10.61
C ALA A 487 10.37 2.13 11.61
N LEU A 488 10.38 2.83 12.74
CA LEU A 488 9.24 2.85 13.64
C LEU A 488 8.50 4.16 13.43
N ASP A 489 7.20 4.08 13.15
CA ASP A 489 6.29 5.19 13.29
C ASP A 489 5.50 4.99 14.58
N TYR A 490 5.86 5.74 15.61
CA TYR A 490 5.37 5.57 16.98
C TYR A 490 5.51 4.13 17.51
N LYS A 491 4.43 3.33 17.40
CA LYS A 491 4.33 1.94 17.87
C LYS A 491 4.26 0.93 16.74
N SER A 492 4.12 1.38 15.50
CA SER A 492 4.02 0.54 14.31
C SER A 492 5.37 0.42 13.60
N LEU A 493 5.57 -0.72 12.95
CA LEU A 493 6.74 -0.98 12.12
C LEU A 493 6.43 -0.57 10.68
N MET A 494 7.18 0.39 10.16
CA MET A 494 7.13 0.81 8.76
C MET A 494 8.19 0.04 7.98
N ILE A 495 7.79 -0.57 6.86
CA ILE A 495 8.70 -1.31 5.99
C ILE A 495 8.46 -0.91 4.54
N GLY A 496 9.53 -0.81 3.76
CA GLY A 496 9.41 -0.43 2.36
C GLY A 496 10.72 -0.49 1.60
N TRP A 497 10.81 0.33 0.55
CA TRP A 497 11.94 0.35 -0.36
C TRP A 497 12.50 1.77 -0.46
N LYS A 498 13.81 1.90 -0.23
CA LYS A 498 14.55 3.16 -0.15
C LYS A 498 13.94 4.11 0.88
N ASP A 499 13.39 5.23 0.44
CA ASP A 499 12.73 6.24 1.27
C ASP A 499 11.19 6.14 1.18
N VAL A 500 10.67 5.07 0.55
CA VAL A 500 9.24 4.87 0.32
C VAL A 500 8.72 3.84 1.30
N PRO A 501 7.93 4.23 2.32
CA PRO A 501 7.16 3.27 3.10
C PRO A 501 6.12 2.62 2.19
N LEU A 502 6.08 1.29 2.18
CA LEU A 502 5.15 0.54 1.34
C LEU A 502 4.12 -0.20 2.20
N LEU A 503 4.55 -0.70 3.36
CA LEU A 503 3.75 -1.48 4.29
C LEU A 503 3.93 -0.96 5.71
N PHE A 504 2.90 -1.16 6.53
CA PHE A 504 3.06 -1.11 7.98
C PHE A 504 2.66 -2.44 8.63
N VAL A 505 3.25 -2.74 9.78
CA VAL A 505 2.81 -3.78 10.71
C VAL A 505 2.46 -3.13 12.02
N SER A 506 1.23 -3.32 12.47
CA SER A 506 0.71 -2.77 13.73
C SER A 506 0.00 -3.83 14.55
N ALA A 507 -0.08 -3.62 15.86
CA ALA A 507 -0.68 -4.58 16.77
C ALA A 507 -1.59 -3.89 17.78
N TRP A 508 -2.70 -4.54 18.13
CA TRP A 508 -3.83 -3.91 18.81
C TRP A 508 -4.45 -4.81 19.86
N LYS A 509 -4.89 -4.23 20.98
CA LYS A 509 -5.66 -4.91 22.02
C LYS A 509 -6.86 -4.09 22.45
N PHE A 510 -7.96 -4.73 22.85
CA PHE A 510 -9.04 -4.01 23.52
C PHE A 510 -8.61 -3.55 24.91
N MET A 511 -9.03 -2.35 25.30
CA MET A 511 -8.89 -1.91 26.70
C MET A 511 -9.60 -2.91 27.61
N LYS A 512 -8.88 -3.41 28.63
CA LYS A 512 -9.53 -4.15 29.71
C LYS A 512 -10.50 -3.19 30.39
N ALA A 513 -11.75 -3.59 30.57
CA ALA A 513 -12.66 -2.84 31.43
C ALA A 513 -11.98 -2.71 32.80
N ILE A 514 -11.84 -1.48 33.29
CA ILE A 514 -11.39 -1.26 34.67
C ILE A 514 -12.51 -1.87 35.53
N PRO A 515 -12.23 -2.88 36.36
CA PRO A 515 -13.23 -3.37 37.30
C PRO A 515 -13.59 -2.20 38.21
N HIS A 516 -14.86 -1.78 38.19
CA HIS A 516 -15.38 -0.79 39.13
C HIS A 516 -15.56 -1.40 40.52
#